data_AF-A0A529ZCF6-F1
#
_entry.id   AF-A0A529ZCF6-F1
#
_cell.length_a   1.000
_cell.length_b   1.000
_cell.length_c   1.000
_cell.angle_alpha   90.00
_cell.angle_beta   90.00
_cell.angle_gamma   90.00
#
_symmetry.space_group_name_H-M   'P 1'
#
loop_
_entity.id
_entity.type
_entity.pdbx_description
1 polymer ?
#
loop_
_entity_poly.entity_id
_entity_poly.type
_entity_poly.pdbx_seq_one_letter_code
_entity_poly.pdbx_strand_id
1 'polypeptide(L)'
;HLRTNNMPDIDLPTVTVTVAQPGAAPSEMEIQVARVMENAVATLEGVNDVSTSISEGSSVTTVQFTLGTDPETATNDVRNAVSGVQSS
;
A
#
# COMPACT_ATOMS: atom_id res chain seq x y z
N HIS A 1 -6.27 32.05 -23.90
CA HIS A 1 -5.27 31.49 -22.98
C HIS A 1 -5.87 30.27 -22.30
N LEU A 2 -5.57 29.05 -22.74
CA LEU A 2 -5.85 27.85 -21.95
C LEU A 2 -4.56 27.45 -21.25
N ARG A 3 -4.54 27.57 -19.92
CA ARG A 3 -3.62 26.79 -19.09
C ARG A 3 -4.28 25.43 -18.93
N THR A 4 -4.13 24.56 -19.92
CA THR A 4 -4.48 23.16 -19.73
C THR A 4 -3.35 22.59 -18.89
N ASN A 5 -3.67 22.31 -17.63
CA ASN A 5 -2.79 21.59 -16.74
C ASN A 5 -2.77 20.14 -17.23
N ASN A 6 -1.97 19.88 -18.27
CA ASN A 6 -1.69 18.54 -18.75
C ASN A 6 -0.75 17.91 -17.71
N MET A 7 -1.29 17.41 -16.61
CA MET A 7 -0.63 16.28 -15.96
C MET A 7 -0.81 15.14 -16.97
N PRO A 8 0.25 14.69 -17.66
CA PRO A 8 0.14 13.45 -18.43
C PRO A 8 -0.39 12.38 -17.48
N ASP A 9 -1.26 11.47 -17.97
CA ASP A 9 -1.58 10.25 -17.24
C ASP A 9 -0.27 9.47 -17.10
N ILE A 10 0.44 9.68 -15.99
CA ILE A 10 1.64 8.93 -15.65
C ILE A 10 1.12 7.70 -14.92
N ASP A 11 1.12 6.57 -15.62
CA ASP A 11 0.84 5.28 -15.02
C ASP A 11 1.99 4.92 -14.06
N LEU A 12 1.76 5.16 -12.78
CA LEU A 12 2.71 4.83 -11.73
C LEU A 12 2.51 3.37 -11.28
N PRO A 13 3.61 2.61 -11.12
CA PRO A 13 3.53 1.25 -10.62
C PRO A 13 2.88 1.24 -9.24
N THR A 14 1.90 0.34 -9.06
CA THR A 14 1.11 0.26 -7.85
C THR A 14 0.98 -1.19 -7.41
N VAL A 15 1.14 -1.45 -6.10
CA VAL A 15 0.90 -2.75 -5.48
C VAL A 15 -0.22 -2.62 -4.46
N THR A 16 -1.23 -3.49 -4.56
CA THR A 16 -2.33 -3.53 -3.59
C THR A 16 -2.19 -4.76 -2.71
N VAL A 17 -2.24 -4.54 -1.40
CA VAL A 17 -2.25 -5.59 -0.38
C VAL A 17 -3.61 -5.59 0.30
N THR A 18 -4.24 -6.77 0.34
CA THR A 18 -5.50 -6.98 1.05
C THR A 18 -5.26 -7.93 2.22
N VAL A 19 -5.62 -7.50 3.42
CA VAL A 19 -5.58 -8.31 4.64
C VAL A 19 -7.01 -8.50 5.14
N ALA A 20 -7.39 -9.75 5.38
CA ALA A 20 -8.69 -10.10 5.94
C ALA A 20 -8.52 -10.71 7.34
N GLN A 21 -9.27 -10.19 8.30
CA GLN A 21 -9.33 -10.67 9.68
C GLN A 21 -10.79 -10.64 10.15
N PRO A 22 -11.60 -11.64 9.77
CA PRO A 22 -13.03 -11.67 10.07
C PRO A 22 -13.32 -11.49 11.56
N GLY A 23 -14.28 -10.63 11.88
CA GLY A 23 -14.71 -10.36 13.26
C GLY A 23 -13.89 -9.30 14.00
N ALA A 24 -12.83 -8.74 13.41
CA ALA A 24 -12.13 -7.59 13.95
C ALA A 24 -12.88 -6.28 13.65
N ALA A 25 -12.98 -5.41 14.66
CA ALA A 25 -13.54 -4.08 14.47
C ALA A 25 -12.62 -3.20 13.62
N PRO A 26 -13.13 -2.18 12.89
CA PRO A 26 -12.28 -1.28 12.11
C PRO A 26 -11.14 -0.62 12.90
N SER A 27 -11.38 -0.23 14.17
CA SER A 27 -10.34 0.35 15.03
C SER A 27 -9.25 -0.65 15.41
N GLU A 28 -9.60 -1.94 15.53
CA GLU A 28 -8.62 -3.00 15.76
C GLU A 28 -7.79 -3.26 14.50
N MET A 29 -8.45 -3.32 13.34
CA MET A 29 -7.79 -3.42 12.03
C MET A 29 -6.82 -2.26 11.80
N GLU A 30 -7.18 -1.04 12.19
CA GLU A 30 -6.33 0.14 12.05
C GLU A 30 -5.01 -0.02 12.83
N ILE A 31 -5.11 -0.41 14.10
CA ILE A 31 -3.97 -0.48 15.00
C ILE A 31 -3.10 -1.70 14.72
N GLN A 32 -3.72 -2.86 14.54
CA GLN A 32 -3.00 -4.15 14.45
C GLN A 32 -2.54 -4.47 13.04
N VAL A 33 -3.25 -3.98 12.02
CA VAL A 33 -2.97 -4.31 10.61
C VAL A 33 -2.53 -3.08 9.85
N ALA A 34 -3.42 -2.10 9.62
CA ALA A 34 -3.16 -1.00 8.68
C ALA A 34 -1.91 -0.21 9.04
N ARG A 35 -1.75 0.21 10.30
CA ARG A 35 -0.59 1.00 10.72
C ARG A 35 0.72 0.21 10.65
N VAL A 36 0.69 -1.09 10.97
CA VAL A 36 1.87 -1.96 10.88
C VAL A 36 2.26 -2.14 9.40
N MET A 37 1.25 -2.38 8.55
CA MET A 37 1.39 -2.50 7.10
C MET A 37 1.97 -1.23 6.47
N GLU A 38 1.40 -0.07 6.77
CA GLU A 38 1.88 1.23 6.28
C GLU A 38 3.33 1.49 6.67
N ASN A 39 3.68 1.25 7.94
CA ASN A 39 5.06 1.42 8.41
C ASN A 39 6.03 0.47 7.70
N ALA A 40 5.63 -0.77 7.46
CA ALA A 40 6.48 -1.77 6.80
C ALA A 40 6.75 -1.41 5.33
N VAL A 41 5.74 -0.93 4.61
CA VAL A 41 5.87 -0.60 3.19
C VAL A 41 6.45 0.79 2.94
N ALA A 42 6.23 1.75 3.85
CA ALA A 42 6.73 3.12 3.70
C ALA A 42 8.27 3.22 3.69
N THR A 43 8.97 2.19 4.18
CA THR A 43 10.45 2.15 4.16
C THR A 43 11.04 1.58 2.88
N LEU A 44 10.22 1.07 1.97
CA LEU A 44 10.69 0.47 0.72
C LEU A 44 11.21 1.54 -0.24
N GLU A 45 12.28 1.20 -0.97
CA GLU A 45 12.85 2.08 -1.98
C GLU A 45 11.83 2.36 -3.09
N GLY A 46 11.78 3.61 -3.54
CA GLY A 46 10.90 4.01 -4.63
C GLY A 46 9.42 4.16 -4.24
N VAL A 47 9.04 3.98 -2.97
CA VAL A 47 7.67 4.32 -2.54
C VAL A 47 7.45 5.83 -2.60
N ASN A 48 6.39 6.22 -3.29
CA ASN A 48 5.98 7.61 -3.48
C ASN A 48 4.78 7.96 -2.59
N ASP A 49 3.79 7.08 -2.51
CA ASP A 49 2.58 7.28 -1.72
C ASP A 49 2.05 5.94 -1.19
N VAL A 50 1.41 6.00 -0.01
CA VAL A 50 0.76 4.84 0.62
C VAL A 50 -0.60 5.29 1.11
N SER A 51 -1.63 4.57 0.71
CA SER A 51 -3.00 4.80 1.18
C SER A 51 -3.64 3.51 1.67
N THR A 52 -4.38 3.57 2.78
CA THR A 52 -5.10 2.42 3.32
C THR A 52 -6.58 2.73 3.48
N SER A 53 -7.41 1.76 3.13
CA SER A 53 -8.85 1.76 3.38
C SER A 53 -9.21 0.58 4.26
N ILE A 54 -9.90 0.86 5.37
CA ILE A 54 -10.27 -0.14 6.37
C ILE A 54 -11.78 -0.30 6.37
N SER A 55 -12.23 -1.55 6.46
CA SER A 55 -13.61 -1.91 6.74
C SER A 55 -13.64 -3.01 7.79
N GLU A 56 -14.84 -3.40 8.23
CA GLU A 56 -14.99 -4.46 9.23
C GLU A 56 -14.32 -5.75 8.73
N GLY A 57 -13.38 -6.26 9.52
CA GLY A 57 -12.58 -7.43 9.20
C GLY A 57 -11.72 -7.37 7.93
N SER A 58 -11.45 -6.18 7.37
CA SER A 58 -10.64 -6.03 6.16
C SER A 58 -9.82 -4.74 6.12
N SER A 59 -8.61 -4.81 5.56
CA SER A 59 -7.75 -3.68 5.28
C SER A 59 -7.18 -3.81 3.88
N VAL A 60 -7.30 -2.75 3.08
CA VAL A 60 -6.75 -2.66 1.73
C VAL A 60 -5.74 -1.52 1.69
N THR A 61 -4.47 -1.86 1.54
CA THR A 61 -3.36 -0.91 1.43
C THR A 61 -2.88 -0.86 -0.01
N THR A 62 -2.79 0.34 -0.56
CA THR A 62 -2.29 0.61 -1.91
C THR A 62 -0.97 1.36 -1.79
N VAL A 63 0.09 0.77 -2.35
CA VAL A 63 1.44 1.31 -2.36
C VAL A 63 1.75 1.77 -3.78
N GLN A 64 1.93 3.07 -3.96
CA GLN A 64 2.34 3.66 -5.22
C GLN A 64 3.85 3.88 -5.21
N PHE A 65 4.50 3.44 -6.28
CA PHE A 65 5.92 3.60 -6.49
C PHE A 65 6.22 4.72 -7.50
N THR A 66 7.45 5.22 -7.47
CA THR A 66 7.95 6.22 -8.41
C THR A 66 8.06 5.64 -9.81
N LEU A 67 7.99 6.52 -10.81
CA LEU A 67 8.12 6.16 -12.22
C LEU A 67 9.46 5.47 -12.49
N GLY A 68 9.41 4.35 -13.23
CA GLY A 68 10.59 3.55 -13.57
C GLY A 68 10.89 2.42 -12.58
N THR A 69 10.15 2.33 -11.47
CA THR A 69 10.22 1.16 -10.59
C THR A 69 9.70 -0.08 -11.34
N ASP A 70 10.48 -1.17 -11.30
CA ASP A 70 10.08 -2.45 -11.87
C ASP A 70 8.93 -3.07 -11.06
N PRO A 71 7.76 -3.38 -11.67
CA PRO A 71 6.60 -3.90 -10.93
C PRO A 71 6.84 -5.26 -10.24
N GLU A 72 7.70 -6.11 -10.79
CA GLU A 72 8.02 -7.41 -10.19
C GLU A 72 8.85 -7.22 -8.92
N THR A 73 9.86 -6.36 -8.98
CA THR A 73 10.68 -5.94 -7.84
C THR A 73 9.81 -5.30 -6.76
N ALA A 74 8.97 -4.32 -7.12
CA ALA A 74 8.03 -3.69 -6.18
C ALA A 74 7.11 -4.71 -5.50
N THR A 75 6.57 -5.67 -6.25
CA THR A 75 5.71 -6.73 -5.70
C THR A 75 6.48 -7.63 -4.74
N ASN A 76 7.72 -7.99 -5.08
CA ASN A 76 8.58 -8.83 -4.24
C ASN A 76 8.98 -8.12 -2.95
N ASP A 77 9.35 -6.85 -3.02
CA ASP A 77 9.71 -6.03 -1.86
C ASP A 77 8.54 -5.83 -0.92
N VAL A 78 7.35 -5.51 -1.46
CA VAL A 78 6.11 -5.46 -0.67
C VAL A 78 5.85 -6.82 -0.03
N ARG A 79 5.91 -7.93 -0.76
CA ARG A 79 5.70 -9.28 -0.20
C ARG A 79 6.66 -9.56 0.97
N ASN A 80 7.94 -9.20 0.82
CA ASN A 80 8.95 -9.40 1.86
C ASN A 80 8.67 -8.55 3.11
N ALA A 81 8.32 -7.27 2.93
CA ALA A 81 8.00 -6.37 4.04
C ALA A 81 6.77 -6.86 4.84
N VAL A 82 5.74 -7.36 4.14
CA VAL A 82 4.45 -7.69 4.77
C VAL A 82 4.42 -9.11 5.36
N SER A 83 5.34 -9.99 4.97
CA SER A 83 5.48 -11.34 5.54
C SER A 83 5.72 -11.30 7.06
N GLY A 84 6.31 -10.21 7.58
CA GLY A 84 6.47 -10.00 9.02
C GLY A 84 5.16 -9.74 9.77
N VAL A 85 4.15 -9.17 9.09
CA VAL A 85 2.86 -8.81 9.70
C VAL A 85 1.98 -10.04 9.94
N GLN A 86 2.05 -11.04 9.06
CA GLN A 86 1.23 -12.25 9.14
C GLN A 86 1.70 -13.25 10.22
N SER A 87 2.92 -13.08 10.75
CA SER A 87 3.56 -14.06 11.65
C SER A 87 3.36 -13.76 13.15
N SER A 88 2.61 -12.72 13.51
CA SER A 88 2.40 -12.27 14.90
C SER A 88 1.02 -12.60 15.44
#